data_AF-A0A0F9EXK7-F1
#
_entry.id   AF-A0A0F9EXK7-F1
#
_cell.length_a   1.000
_cell.length_b   1.000
_cell.length_c   1.000
_cell.angle_alpha   90.00
_cell.angle_beta   90.00
_cell.angle_gamma   90.00
#
_symmetry.space_group_name_H-M   'P 1'
#
loop_
_entity.id
_entity.type
_entity.pdbx_description
1 polymer ?
#
loop_
_entity_poly.entity_id
_entity_poly.type
_entity_poly.pdbx_seq_one_letter_code
_entity_poly.pdbx_strand_id
1 'polypeptide(L)'
;MSGPCLFMKRYLPHRVPMAYAPMHGEWDEAAMMDPAIQHLFNFQAHRESGKSVFWAGGYPLYRLCMWLWLKSLGQPREDEHGAILGVTDEDACANLRQIKFELMRNVLIRRDFNPKKGAAWDANRIILDGAVDVVNPTLQASSLTSFNPGARLTFVIMNDTTSPLHVESKMQRDKQWDAYNNVVEPALLDNAVVIAIHTTYHNDDFPNRLKKDSRFISKQWPLVIDDEERKVQWPEAWPWRRVLEKKRAPLVFARQYQLKDVMNEDRMLPMPEYWTYKTMEFRNGRFTILGKPVRMVTGVDPAVSERKLSRGSQTAIVTAAITPSHDAFLVEAKGGRWPPSRVLEEIKATYSRWHPAAIFIEEVNFSAIYRAILV
;
A
#
# COMPACT_ATOMS: atom_id res chain seq x y z
N MET A 1 29.54 -10.90 -9.64
CA MET A 1 28.71 -9.69 -9.81
C MET A 1 28.52 -9.09 -8.43
N SER A 2 28.98 -7.86 -8.17
CA SER A 2 29.27 -7.39 -6.79
C SER A 2 28.10 -6.74 -6.02
N GLY A 3 26.92 -6.58 -6.62
CA GLY A 3 25.73 -6.06 -5.92
C GLY A 3 24.60 -5.63 -6.86
N PRO A 4 23.37 -5.41 -6.35
CA PRO A 4 22.24 -4.89 -7.13
C PRO A 4 22.52 -3.63 -7.95
N CYS A 5 23.30 -2.67 -7.45
CA CYS A 5 23.68 -1.45 -8.17
C CYS A 5 24.38 -1.80 -9.49
N LEU A 6 25.41 -2.65 -9.42
CA LEU A 6 26.17 -3.07 -10.60
C LEU A 6 25.30 -3.90 -11.55
N PHE A 7 24.46 -4.78 -10.99
CA PHE A 7 23.48 -5.55 -11.77
C PHE A 7 22.55 -4.62 -12.55
N MET A 8 21.93 -3.65 -11.91
CA MET A 8 21.00 -2.73 -12.55
C MET A 8 21.70 -1.83 -13.59
N LYS A 9 22.93 -1.37 -13.34
CA LYS A 9 23.71 -0.64 -14.35
C LYS A 9 23.97 -1.48 -15.59
N ARG A 10 24.23 -2.77 -15.41
CA ARG A 10 24.56 -3.70 -16.50
C ARG A 10 23.34 -4.14 -17.30
N TYR A 11 22.27 -4.51 -16.59
CA TYR A 11 21.10 -5.17 -17.16
C TYR A 11 19.91 -4.23 -17.34
N LEU A 12 19.79 -3.16 -16.57
CA LEU A 12 18.66 -2.22 -16.62
C LEU A 12 19.10 -0.76 -16.92
N PRO A 13 20.04 -0.49 -17.86
CA PRO A 13 20.53 0.87 -18.08
C PRO A 13 19.42 1.86 -18.46
N HIS A 14 18.34 1.37 -19.10
CA HIS A 14 17.14 2.16 -19.43
C HIS A 14 16.33 2.60 -18.20
N ARG A 15 16.48 1.94 -17.06
CA ARG A 15 15.77 2.27 -15.80
C ARG A 15 16.62 3.04 -14.81
N VAL A 16 17.94 3.02 -15.00
CA VAL A 16 18.91 3.79 -14.19
C VAL A 16 19.71 4.74 -15.08
N PRO A 17 19.04 5.74 -15.71
CA PRO A 17 19.69 6.66 -16.64
C PRO A 17 20.62 7.68 -15.95
N MET A 18 20.49 7.82 -14.63
CA MET A 18 21.27 8.76 -13.83
C MET A 18 22.30 8.00 -13.00
N ALA A 19 23.44 8.66 -12.72
CA ALA A 19 24.43 8.11 -11.81
C ALA A 19 23.82 7.91 -10.42
N TYR A 20 24.22 6.85 -9.74
CA TYR A 20 23.80 6.60 -8.37
C TYR A 20 24.44 7.61 -7.41
N ALA A 21 23.61 8.19 -6.54
CA ALA A 21 24.04 8.89 -5.34
C ALA A 21 24.53 7.94 -4.23
N PRO A 22 25.27 8.46 -3.21
CA PRO A 22 25.77 7.67 -2.08
C PRO A 22 24.71 6.82 -1.36
N MET A 23 23.46 7.29 -1.23
CA MET A 23 22.37 6.51 -0.61
C MET A 23 22.13 5.16 -1.28
N HIS A 24 22.34 5.07 -2.60
CA HIS A 24 22.15 3.82 -3.33
C HIS A 24 23.28 2.83 -3.03
N GLY A 25 24.47 3.32 -2.67
CA GLY A 25 25.56 2.47 -2.18
C GLY A 25 25.19 1.81 -0.86
N GLU A 26 24.59 2.57 0.06
CA GLU A 26 24.08 2.02 1.32
C GLU A 26 22.93 1.02 1.10
N TRP A 27 22.09 1.25 0.09
CA TRP A 27 21.08 0.27 -0.32
C TRP A 27 21.71 -1.01 -0.89
N ASP A 28 22.79 -0.87 -1.66
CA ASP A 28 23.56 -2.00 -2.18
C ASP A 28 24.17 -2.83 -1.05
N GLU A 29 24.76 -2.17 -0.05
CA GLU A 29 25.31 -2.81 1.15
C GLU A 29 24.22 -3.56 1.94
N ALA A 30 23.08 -2.91 2.20
CA ALA A 30 21.95 -3.54 2.88
C ALA A 30 21.43 -4.77 2.12
N ALA A 31 21.35 -4.68 0.79
CA ALA A 31 20.90 -5.77 -0.07
C ALA A 31 21.88 -6.97 -0.12
N MET A 32 23.15 -6.74 0.24
CA MET A 32 24.24 -7.72 0.22
C MET A 32 24.58 -8.26 1.62
N MET A 33 23.85 -7.85 2.66
CA MET A 33 24.03 -8.39 4.02
C MET A 33 23.82 -9.91 4.06
N ASP A 34 24.45 -10.56 5.04
CA ASP A 34 24.54 -12.01 5.14
C ASP A 34 23.15 -12.67 5.08
N PRO A 35 22.84 -13.45 4.02
CA PRO A 35 21.55 -14.10 3.87
C PRO A 35 21.34 -15.28 4.83
N ALA A 36 22.31 -15.60 5.71
CA ALA A 36 22.14 -16.59 6.77
C ALA A 36 21.37 -16.06 7.99
N ILE A 37 21.20 -14.74 8.09
CA ILE A 37 20.53 -14.09 9.23
C ILE A 37 19.29 -13.36 8.70
N GLN A 38 18.23 -13.33 9.50
CA GLN A 38 17.07 -12.50 9.20
C GLN A 38 17.46 -11.03 9.19
N HIS A 39 17.03 -10.30 8.16
CA HIS A 39 17.18 -8.84 8.12
C HIS A 39 15.85 -8.17 7.86
N LEU A 40 15.43 -7.32 8.80
CA LEU A 40 14.20 -6.54 8.69
C LEU A 40 14.59 -5.07 8.54
N PHE A 41 14.38 -4.49 7.37
CA PHE A 41 14.73 -3.12 7.07
C PHE A 41 13.50 -2.24 6.89
N ASN A 42 13.57 -1.04 7.45
CA ASN A 42 12.59 0.02 7.23
C ASN A 42 13.27 1.27 6.68
N PHE A 43 13.17 1.43 5.38
CA PHE A 43 13.83 2.46 4.61
C PHE A 43 12.84 3.53 4.18
N GLN A 44 13.06 4.75 4.68
CA GLN A 44 12.29 5.90 4.23
C GLN A 44 13.18 6.76 3.36
N ALA A 45 12.81 6.92 2.09
CA ALA A 45 13.56 7.74 1.16
C ALA A 45 12.64 8.73 0.48
N HIS A 46 13.15 9.95 0.27
CA HIS A 46 12.39 11.03 -0.34
C HIS A 46 11.72 10.59 -1.65
N ARG A 47 10.60 11.22 -2.00
CA ARG A 47 9.92 10.95 -3.26
C ARG A 47 10.84 11.21 -4.45
N GLU A 48 10.75 10.34 -5.46
CA GLU A 48 11.64 10.34 -6.64
C GLU A 48 13.13 10.14 -6.31
N SER A 49 13.44 9.37 -5.25
CA SER A 49 14.79 8.88 -4.94
C SER A 49 15.20 7.64 -5.75
N GLY A 50 14.34 7.13 -6.64
CA GLY A 50 14.60 5.88 -7.37
C GLY A 50 14.33 4.59 -6.56
N LYS A 51 13.84 4.72 -5.32
CA LYS A 51 13.63 3.60 -4.39
C LYS A 51 12.80 2.44 -4.95
N SER A 52 11.69 2.70 -5.65
CA SER A 52 10.86 1.63 -6.23
C SER A 52 11.53 0.95 -7.42
N VAL A 53 12.31 1.70 -8.22
CA VAL A 53 13.12 1.11 -9.30
C VAL A 53 14.15 0.16 -8.70
N PHE A 54 14.85 0.60 -7.66
CA PHE A 54 15.86 -0.20 -6.97
C PHE A 54 15.27 -1.41 -6.27
N TRP A 55 14.35 -1.20 -5.33
CA TRP A 55 13.90 -2.24 -4.40
C TRP A 55 12.71 -3.06 -4.89
N ALA A 56 11.76 -2.48 -5.63
CA ALA A 56 10.57 -3.22 -6.09
C ALA A 56 10.75 -3.85 -7.47
N GLY A 57 11.67 -3.32 -8.29
CA GLY A 57 12.01 -3.87 -9.59
C GLY A 57 13.37 -4.55 -9.62
N GLY A 58 14.42 -3.80 -9.31
CA GLY A 58 15.80 -4.21 -9.50
C GLY A 58 16.26 -5.33 -8.55
N TYR A 59 16.00 -5.19 -7.26
CA TYR A 59 16.44 -6.15 -6.24
C TYR A 59 15.76 -7.53 -6.38
N PRO A 60 14.43 -7.65 -6.59
CA PRO A 60 13.81 -8.93 -6.89
C PRO A 60 14.38 -9.56 -8.16
N LEU A 61 14.56 -8.77 -9.22
CA LEU A 61 15.13 -9.27 -10.46
C LEU A 61 16.57 -9.77 -10.26
N TYR A 62 17.38 -9.04 -9.48
CA TYR A 62 18.72 -9.45 -9.08
C TYR A 62 18.69 -10.77 -8.31
N ARG A 63 17.84 -10.91 -7.28
CA ARG A 63 17.65 -12.15 -6.50
C ARG A 63 17.35 -13.34 -7.40
N LEU A 64 16.37 -13.19 -8.30
CA LEU A 64 15.97 -14.24 -9.24
C LEU A 64 17.09 -14.63 -10.20
N CYS A 65 17.81 -13.65 -10.76
CA CYS A 65 18.92 -13.92 -11.68
C CYS A 65 20.09 -14.60 -10.97
N MET A 66 20.42 -14.16 -9.75
CA MET A 66 21.46 -14.78 -8.94
C MET A 66 21.10 -16.21 -8.55
N TRP A 67 19.83 -16.47 -8.21
CA TRP A 67 19.35 -17.82 -7.94
C TRP A 67 19.50 -18.74 -9.16
N LEU A 68 19.08 -18.28 -10.35
CA LEU A 68 19.27 -19.03 -11.62
C LEU A 68 20.74 -19.31 -11.90
N TRP A 69 21.61 -18.31 -11.71
CA TRP A 69 23.05 -18.45 -11.93
C TRP A 69 23.65 -19.49 -10.98
N LEU A 70 23.37 -19.42 -9.69
CA LEU A 70 23.89 -20.37 -8.70
C LEU A 70 23.38 -21.79 -8.96
N LYS A 71 22.11 -21.96 -9.35
CA LYS A 71 21.59 -23.27 -9.78
C LYS A 71 22.30 -23.79 -11.02
N SER A 72 22.63 -22.93 -11.99
CA SER A 72 23.39 -23.33 -13.19
C SER A 72 24.79 -23.84 -12.87
N LEU A 73 25.36 -23.42 -11.73
CA LEU A 73 26.65 -23.90 -11.21
C LEU A 73 26.52 -25.15 -10.34
N GLY A 74 25.31 -25.71 -10.18
CA GLY A 74 25.04 -26.84 -9.31
C GLY A 74 25.18 -26.54 -7.82
N GLN A 75 25.18 -25.26 -7.42
CA GLN A 75 25.30 -24.91 -6.02
C GLN A 75 23.97 -25.15 -5.29
N PRO A 76 24.00 -25.77 -4.09
CA PRO A 76 22.80 -25.96 -3.30
C PRO A 76 22.30 -24.58 -2.85
N ARG A 77 21.11 -24.21 -3.33
CA ARG A 77 20.38 -23.03 -2.87
C ARG A 77 18.90 -23.38 -2.85
N GLU A 78 18.24 -23.04 -1.76
CA GLU A 78 16.80 -23.16 -1.64
C GLU A 78 16.10 -22.35 -2.73
N ASP A 79 14.87 -22.73 -3.04
CA ASP A 79 14.06 -21.97 -3.98
C ASP A 79 13.79 -20.58 -3.43
N GLU A 80 13.93 -19.57 -4.29
CA GLU A 80 13.53 -18.22 -3.94
C GLU A 80 12.01 -18.14 -3.89
N HIS A 81 11.46 -17.56 -2.83
CA HIS A 81 10.03 -17.32 -2.66
C HIS A 81 9.83 -15.87 -2.23
N GLY A 82 9.78 -14.97 -3.20
CA GLY A 82 9.65 -13.54 -2.97
C GLY A 82 8.20 -13.06 -2.91
N ALA A 83 7.93 -12.03 -2.12
CA ALA A 83 6.69 -11.26 -2.21
C ALA A 83 6.96 -9.77 -2.45
N ILE A 84 6.20 -9.15 -3.37
CA ILE A 84 6.14 -7.70 -3.55
C ILE A 84 4.78 -7.24 -3.03
N LEU A 85 4.79 -6.44 -1.98
CA LEU A 85 3.59 -5.93 -1.32
C LEU A 85 3.43 -4.44 -1.59
N GLY A 86 2.25 -4.05 -2.08
CA GLY A 86 1.89 -2.66 -2.37
C GLY A 86 0.71 -2.16 -1.54
N VAL A 87 0.25 -0.93 -1.85
CA VAL A 87 -1.02 -0.38 -1.35
C VAL A 87 -2.19 -1.22 -1.86
N THR A 88 -2.16 -1.50 -3.16
CA THR A 88 -3.17 -2.29 -3.88
C THR A 88 -2.54 -3.48 -4.60
N ASP A 89 -3.35 -4.46 -4.99
CA ASP A 89 -2.89 -5.59 -5.80
C ASP A 89 -2.34 -5.11 -7.15
N GLU A 90 -2.97 -4.10 -7.76
CA GLU A 90 -2.57 -3.56 -9.06
C GLU A 90 -1.18 -2.89 -8.99
N ASP A 91 -0.90 -2.13 -7.94
CA ASP A 91 0.40 -1.48 -7.74
C ASP A 91 1.54 -2.51 -7.61
N ALA A 92 1.29 -3.58 -6.86
CA ALA A 92 2.25 -4.66 -6.70
C ALA A 92 2.42 -5.44 -8.02
N CYS A 93 1.32 -5.77 -8.69
CA CYS A 93 1.33 -6.49 -9.96
C CYS A 93 1.98 -5.68 -11.09
N ALA A 94 1.95 -4.35 -11.04
CA ALA A 94 2.70 -3.48 -11.97
C ALA A 94 4.22 -3.72 -11.89
N ASN A 95 4.77 -3.83 -10.67
CA ASN A 95 6.19 -4.16 -10.48
C ASN A 95 6.52 -5.56 -10.98
N LEU A 96 5.67 -6.55 -10.68
CA LEU A 96 5.84 -7.92 -11.16
C LEU A 96 5.75 -8.01 -12.70
N ARG A 97 4.85 -7.27 -13.34
CA ARG A 97 4.76 -7.18 -14.80
C ARG A 97 6.06 -6.68 -15.41
N GLN A 98 6.68 -5.65 -14.82
CA GLN A 98 7.95 -5.16 -15.30
C GLN A 98 9.08 -6.19 -15.11
N ILE A 99 9.12 -6.89 -13.96
CA ILE A 99 10.11 -7.97 -13.73
C ILE A 99 9.96 -9.08 -14.78
N LYS A 100 8.74 -9.52 -15.06
CA LYS A 100 8.45 -10.50 -16.12
C LYS A 100 8.92 -10.02 -17.49
N PHE A 101 8.69 -8.74 -17.80
CA PHE A 101 9.14 -8.15 -19.05
C PHE A 101 10.66 -8.24 -19.18
N GLU A 102 11.41 -7.84 -18.14
CA GLU A 102 12.87 -7.92 -18.14
C GLU A 102 13.37 -9.36 -18.27
N LEU A 103 12.84 -10.31 -17.48
CA LEU A 103 13.22 -11.71 -17.57
C LEU A 103 13.03 -12.27 -19.00
N MET A 104 11.93 -11.90 -19.66
CA MET A 104 11.56 -12.50 -20.95
C MET A 104 12.08 -11.75 -22.18
N ARG A 105 12.45 -10.47 -22.07
CA ARG A 105 12.84 -9.65 -23.24
C ARG A 105 14.21 -9.01 -23.13
N ASN A 106 14.79 -8.91 -21.94
CA ASN A 106 16.11 -8.35 -21.78
C ASN A 106 17.17 -9.30 -22.33
N VAL A 107 17.80 -8.93 -23.45
CA VAL A 107 18.74 -9.79 -24.19
C VAL A 107 19.90 -10.25 -23.31
N LEU A 108 20.39 -9.36 -22.44
CA LEU A 108 21.51 -9.64 -21.55
C LEU A 108 21.11 -10.60 -20.45
N ILE A 109 19.95 -10.40 -19.82
CA ILE A 109 19.44 -11.33 -18.80
C ILE A 109 19.20 -12.70 -19.40
N ARG A 110 18.61 -12.76 -20.60
CA ARG A 110 18.37 -14.03 -21.30
C ARG A 110 19.65 -14.78 -21.64
N ARG A 111 20.65 -14.05 -22.11
CA ARG A 111 21.96 -14.63 -22.45
C ARG A 111 22.70 -15.13 -21.22
N ASP A 112 22.70 -14.35 -20.13
CA ASP A 112 23.58 -14.61 -18.98
C ASP A 112 22.93 -15.54 -17.93
N PHE A 113 21.59 -15.51 -17.80
CA PHE A 113 20.85 -16.26 -16.77
C PHE A 113 19.83 -17.27 -17.32
N ASN A 114 19.49 -17.19 -18.62
CA ASN A 114 18.55 -18.10 -19.29
C ASN A 114 17.24 -18.37 -18.52
N PRO A 115 16.51 -17.33 -18.03
CA PRO A 115 15.27 -17.53 -17.31
C PRO A 115 14.21 -18.16 -18.22
N LYS A 116 13.54 -19.20 -17.71
CA LYS A 116 12.42 -19.85 -18.38
C LYS A 116 11.21 -19.88 -17.47
N LYS A 117 10.02 -19.89 -18.10
CA LYS A 117 8.75 -20.01 -17.38
C LYS A 117 8.62 -21.45 -16.84
N GLY A 118 8.29 -21.58 -15.57
CA GLY A 118 7.97 -22.84 -14.93
C GLY A 118 6.46 -23.08 -14.86
N ALA A 119 6.01 -23.68 -13.77
CA ALA A 119 4.65 -24.19 -13.61
C ALA A 119 3.53 -23.12 -13.60
N ALA A 120 3.84 -21.86 -13.28
CA ALA A 120 2.86 -20.78 -13.22
C ALA A 120 3.44 -19.46 -13.75
N TRP A 121 2.60 -18.67 -14.45
CA TRP A 121 2.98 -17.36 -15.00
C TRP A 121 1.77 -16.41 -15.08
N ASP A 122 1.12 -16.20 -13.95
CA ASP A 122 -0.17 -15.51 -13.83
C ASP A 122 0.04 -14.03 -13.52
N ALA A 123 -1.00 -13.18 -13.52
CA ALA A 123 -0.85 -11.74 -13.27
C ALA A 123 -0.08 -11.41 -11.97
N ASN A 124 -0.40 -12.11 -10.88
CA ASN A 124 0.09 -11.85 -9.53
C ASN A 124 1.20 -12.81 -9.05
N ARG A 125 1.59 -13.82 -9.84
CA ARG A 125 2.65 -14.77 -9.42
C ARG A 125 3.39 -15.39 -10.60
N ILE A 126 4.63 -15.80 -10.36
CA ILE A 126 5.43 -16.59 -11.30
C ILE A 126 6.16 -17.71 -10.60
N ILE A 127 6.36 -18.81 -11.32
CA ILE A 127 7.32 -19.86 -10.99
C ILE A 127 8.33 -19.89 -12.12
N LEU A 128 9.61 -19.81 -11.79
CA LEU A 128 10.70 -19.99 -12.75
C LEU A 128 11.02 -21.48 -12.90
N ASP A 129 11.43 -21.86 -14.11
CA ASP A 129 11.94 -23.20 -14.38
C ASP A 129 13.11 -23.55 -13.48
N GLY A 130 13.21 -24.81 -13.09
CA GLY A 130 14.19 -25.31 -12.13
C GLY A 130 13.81 -25.12 -10.66
N ALA A 131 12.66 -24.51 -10.33
CA ALA A 131 12.10 -24.57 -8.98
C ALA A 131 11.63 -26.00 -8.65
N VAL A 132 11.90 -26.45 -7.42
CA VAL A 132 11.48 -27.74 -6.87
C VAL A 132 10.17 -27.58 -6.11
N ASP A 133 10.04 -26.53 -5.28
CA ASP A 133 8.79 -26.14 -4.66
C ASP A 133 7.94 -25.34 -5.65
N VAL A 134 6.93 -26.01 -6.23
CA VAL A 134 5.95 -25.41 -7.13
C VAL A 134 4.64 -25.03 -6.44
N VAL A 135 4.52 -25.30 -5.14
CA VAL A 135 3.38 -24.85 -4.32
C VAL A 135 3.56 -23.37 -3.99
N ASN A 136 4.78 -22.99 -3.60
CA ASN A 136 5.14 -21.60 -3.34
C ASN A 136 5.68 -20.95 -4.62
N PRO A 137 5.12 -19.81 -5.07
CA PRO A 137 5.61 -19.13 -6.27
C PRO A 137 7.04 -18.62 -6.05
N THR A 138 7.84 -18.56 -7.12
CA THR A 138 9.17 -17.97 -7.05
C THR A 138 9.11 -16.48 -6.71
N LEU A 139 8.10 -15.80 -7.24
CA LEU A 139 7.77 -14.41 -6.90
C LEU A 139 6.27 -14.19 -7.01
N GLN A 140 5.69 -13.57 -6.01
CA GLN A 140 4.28 -13.15 -5.98
C GLN A 140 4.12 -11.67 -5.65
N ALA A 141 2.96 -11.11 -6.00
CA ALA A 141 2.62 -9.72 -5.80
C ALA A 141 1.18 -9.57 -5.31
N SER A 142 0.97 -8.78 -4.27
CA SER A 142 -0.36 -8.43 -3.75
C SER A 142 -0.32 -7.11 -2.97
N SER A 143 -1.47 -6.61 -2.52
CA SER A 143 -1.49 -5.62 -1.47
C SER A 143 -1.05 -6.23 -0.14
N LEU A 144 -0.56 -5.40 0.77
CA LEU A 144 -0.23 -5.83 2.13
C LEU A 144 -1.43 -6.49 2.84
N THR A 145 -2.64 -5.95 2.64
CA THR A 145 -3.84 -6.40 3.37
C THR A 145 -4.60 -7.56 2.73
N SER A 146 -4.27 -7.92 1.48
CA SER A 146 -4.83 -9.06 0.74
C SER A 146 -3.88 -10.26 0.69
N PHE A 147 -2.69 -10.14 1.28
CA PHE A 147 -1.71 -11.22 1.29
C PHE A 147 -2.26 -12.46 2.01
N ASN A 148 -2.07 -13.63 1.42
CA ASN A 148 -2.61 -14.88 1.97
C ASN A 148 -1.62 -15.52 2.94
N PRO A 149 -2.09 -16.09 4.07
CA PRO A 149 -1.25 -16.85 4.98
C PRO A 149 -0.75 -18.15 4.33
N GLY A 150 0.35 -18.71 4.86
CA GLY A 150 0.86 -20.03 4.50
C GLY A 150 1.94 -20.04 3.42
N ALA A 151 2.36 -18.88 2.93
CA ALA A 151 3.56 -18.77 2.10
C ALA A 151 4.82 -19.03 2.95
N ARG A 152 5.92 -19.43 2.28
CA ARG A 152 7.26 -19.53 2.87
C ARG A 152 8.19 -18.55 2.18
N LEU A 153 8.33 -17.35 2.73
CA LEU A 153 8.97 -16.24 2.05
C LEU A 153 10.46 -16.17 2.39
N THR A 154 11.31 -16.18 1.35
CA THR A 154 12.76 -15.91 1.47
C THR A 154 13.07 -14.41 1.42
N PHE A 155 12.17 -13.61 0.85
CA PHE A 155 12.24 -12.16 0.92
C PHE A 155 10.88 -11.48 0.70
N VAL A 156 10.71 -10.30 1.27
CA VAL A 156 9.52 -9.47 1.12
C VAL A 156 9.92 -8.03 0.83
N ILE A 157 9.34 -7.45 -0.22
CA ILE A 157 9.47 -6.04 -0.55
C ILE A 157 8.14 -5.35 -0.31
N MET A 158 8.04 -4.55 0.73
CA MET A 158 6.89 -3.68 0.98
C MET A 158 7.16 -2.33 0.34
N ASN A 159 6.71 -2.12 -0.90
CA ASN A 159 6.94 -0.90 -1.65
C ASN A 159 5.75 0.06 -1.52
N ASP A 160 5.97 1.17 -0.80
CA ASP A 160 4.99 2.23 -0.57
C ASP A 160 3.62 1.68 -0.15
N THR A 161 3.55 0.72 0.79
CA THR A 161 2.28 0.07 1.23
C THR A 161 1.29 1.00 1.94
N THR A 162 1.66 2.26 2.15
CA THR A 162 0.88 3.28 2.84
C THR A 162 0.51 4.41 1.88
N SER A 163 -0.75 4.82 1.94
CA SER A 163 -1.30 5.92 1.16
C SER A 163 -1.91 6.98 2.10
N PRO A 164 -2.12 8.22 1.63
CA PRO A 164 -2.85 9.24 2.39
C PRO A 164 -4.21 8.74 2.91
N LEU A 165 -4.93 7.96 2.10
CA LEU A 165 -6.25 7.42 2.47
C LEU A 165 -6.14 6.46 3.65
N HIS A 166 -5.11 5.60 3.70
CA HIS A 166 -4.94 4.62 4.76
C HIS A 166 -4.54 5.22 6.11
N VAL A 167 -4.00 6.43 6.13
CA VAL A 167 -3.54 7.06 7.36
C VAL A 167 -4.58 7.93 8.04
N GLU A 168 -5.72 8.20 7.39
CA GLU A 168 -6.79 9.04 7.93
C GLU A 168 -7.50 8.38 9.12
N SER A 169 -7.71 7.06 9.07
CA SER A 169 -8.36 6.32 10.15
C SER A 169 -7.37 5.45 10.92
N LYS A 170 -7.43 5.51 12.26
CA LYS A 170 -6.70 4.59 13.13
C LYS A 170 -6.99 3.12 12.77
N MET A 171 -8.24 2.79 12.45
CA MET A 171 -8.65 1.44 12.06
C MET A 171 -7.91 0.96 10.80
N GLN A 172 -7.68 1.83 9.83
CA GLN A 172 -6.94 1.46 8.61
C GLN A 172 -5.45 1.28 8.88
N ARG A 173 -4.86 2.12 9.73
CA ARG A 173 -3.46 1.95 10.19
C ARG A 173 -3.28 0.64 10.98
N ASP A 174 -4.23 0.32 11.85
CA ASP A 174 -4.26 -0.93 12.60
C ASP A 174 -4.39 -2.14 11.67
N LYS A 175 -5.23 -2.04 10.62
CA LYS A 175 -5.37 -3.11 9.62
C LYS A 175 -4.06 -3.42 8.88
N GLN A 176 -3.26 -2.40 8.53
CA GLN A 176 -1.94 -2.62 7.90
C GLN A 176 -0.98 -3.32 8.87
N TRP A 177 -0.96 -2.86 10.13
CA TRP A 177 -0.14 -3.42 11.18
C TRP A 177 -0.51 -4.88 11.48
N ASP A 178 -1.80 -5.18 11.57
CA ASP A 178 -2.32 -6.52 11.81
C ASP A 178 -2.04 -7.45 10.62
N ALA A 179 -2.15 -6.96 9.39
CA ALA A 179 -1.82 -7.73 8.20
C ALA A 179 -0.34 -8.14 8.18
N TYR A 180 0.57 -7.25 8.58
CA TYR A 180 1.97 -7.60 8.71
C TYR A 180 2.20 -8.64 9.82
N ASN A 181 1.85 -8.33 11.07
CA ASN A 181 2.20 -9.18 12.21
C ASN A 181 1.50 -10.55 12.21
N ASN A 182 0.26 -10.62 11.71
CA ASN A 182 -0.53 -11.85 11.78
C ASN A 182 -0.45 -12.69 10.50
N VAL A 183 0.06 -12.15 9.39
CA VAL A 183 0.04 -12.84 8.09
C VAL A 183 1.40 -12.83 7.40
N VAL A 184 2.01 -11.66 7.22
CA VAL A 184 3.30 -11.56 6.50
C VAL A 184 4.45 -12.07 7.35
N GLU A 185 4.57 -11.60 8.59
CA GLU A 185 5.64 -12.00 9.50
C GLU A 185 5.67 -13.52 9.75
N PRO A 186 4.54 -14.19 10.05
CA PRO A 186 4.53 -15.64 10.24
C PRO A 186 4.82 -16.45 8.96
N ALA A 187 4.78 -15.81 7.78
CA ALA A 187 5.14 -16.43 6.51
C ALA A 187 6.63 -16.32 6.18
N LEU A 188 7.42 -15.59 6.98
CA LEU A 188 8.86 -15.43 6.78
C LEU A 188 9.61 -16.69 7.20
N LEU A 189 10.62 -17.07 6.43
CA LEU A 189 11.64 -18.01 6.89
C LEU A 189 12.59 -17.32 7.89
N ASP A 190 13.31 -18.13 8.67
CA ASP A 190 14.24 -17.66 9.71
C ASP A 190 15.38 -16.78 9.15
N ASN A 191 15.69 -16.93 7.87
CA ASN A 191 16.71 -16.14 7.17
C ASN A 191 16.10 -15.17 6.13
N ALA A 192 14.80 -14.90 6.23
CA ALA A 192 14.14 -14.03 5.27
C ALA A 192 14.66 -12.59 5.34
N VAL A 193 14.69 -11.93 4.18
CA VAL A 193 15.02 -10.50 4.08
C VAL A 193 13.76 -9.70 3.81
N VAL A 194 13.41 -8.80 4.73
CA VAL A 194 12.27 -7.89 4.59
C VAL A 194 12.79 -6.49 4.31
N ILE A 195 12.41 -5.90 3.18
CA ILE A 195 12.65 -4.50 2.89
C ILE A 195 11.32 -3.74 2.84
N ALA A 196 11.09 -2.90 3.83
CA ALA A 196 10.00 -1.93 3.84
C ALA A 196 10.51 -0.61 3.29
N ILE A 197 9.96 -0.13 2.17
CA ILE A 197 10.39 1.11 1.52
C ILE A 197 9.22 2.06 1.39
N HIS A 198 9.28 3.19 2.09
CA HIS A 198 8.10 4.04 2.22
C HIS A 198 8.42 5.54 2.19
N THR A 199 7.34 6.32 2.07
CA THR A 199 7.26 7.71 2.51
C THR A 199 6.31 7.80 3.70
N THR A 200 6.56 8.75 4.61
CA THR A 200 5.71 8.99 5.78
C THR A 200 4.56 9.95 5.44
N TYR A 201 3.40 9.69 6.03
CA TYR A 201 2.22 10.55 6.00
C TYR A 201 1.68 10.89 7.40
N HIS A 202 1.95 10.05 8.42
CA HIS A 202 1.45 10.22 9.80
C HIS A 202 2.41 9.59 10.81
N ASN A 203 2.58 10.15 12.02
CA ASN A 203 3.46 9.62 13.09
C ASN A 203 3.11 8.21 13.61
N ASP A 204 2.01 7.64 13.15
CA ASP A 204 1.42 6.37 13.56
C ASP A 204 1.05 5.54 12.34
N ASP A 205 1.50 5.95 11.15
CA ASP A 205 1.40 5.12 9.97
C ASP A 205 2.31 3.90 10.06
N PHE A 206 2.09 2.96 9.15
CA PHE A 206 2.84 1.71 9.11
C PHE A 206 4.37 1.92 9.09
N PRO A 207 4.97 2.81 8.25
CA PRO A 207 6.41 3.11 8.30
C PRO A 207 6.91 3.59 9.65
N ASN A 208 6.14 4.43 10.35
CA ASN A 208 6.52 4.94 11.66
C ASN A 208 6.29 3.92 12.78
N ARG A 209 5.36 2.97 12.63
CA ARG A 209 5.26 1.82 13.54
C ARG A 209 6.46 0.88 13.36
N LEU A 210 6.85 0.58 12.13
CA LEU A 210 8.08 -0.17 11.84
C LEU A 210 9.32 0.54 12.40
N LYS A 211 9.36 1.88 12.35
CA LYS A 211 10.46 2.67 12.93
C LYS A 211 10.57 2.54 14.45
N LYS A 212 9.46 2.32 15.15
CA LYS A 212 9.41 2.12 16.61
C LYS A 212 9.69 0.67 17.02
N ASP A 213 9.66 -0.26 16.08
CA ASP A 213 9.92 -1.66 16.30
C ASP A 213 11.43 -1.94 16.27
N SER A 214 11.99 -2.38 17.40
CA SER A 214 13.44 -2.62 17.54
C SER A 214 13.96 -3.76 16.67
N ARG A 215 13.08 -4.60 16.13
CA ARG A 215 13.46 -5.67 15.19
C ARG A 215 13.88 -5.10 13.83
N PHE A 216 13.40 -3.89 13.49
CA PHE A 216 13.66 -3.25 12.21
C PHE A 216 14.87 -2.30 12.26
N ILE A 217 15.81 -2.52 11.37
CA ILE A 217 16.89 -1.57 11.07
C ILE A 217 16.29 -0.43 10.24
N SER A 218 16.07 0.70 10.88
CA SER A 218 15.38 1.86 10.28
C SER A 218 16.35 2.95 9.84
N LYS A 219 16.24 3.43 8.59
CA LYS A 219 17.05 4.53 8.07
C LYS A 219 16.22 5.48 7.20
N GLN A 220 16.55 6.78 7.27
CA GLN A 220 15.86 7.83 6.52
C GLN A 220 16.85 8.61 5.63
N TRP A 221 16.44 8.90 4.40
CA TRP A 221 17.19 9.72 3.44
C TRP A 221 16.32 10.89 2.95
N PRO A 222 16.30 12.02 3.67
CA PRO A 222 15.60 13.22 3.23
C PRO A 222 16.29 13.81 1.99
N LEU A 223 15.54 14.56 1.17
CA LEU A 223 16.03 15.13 -0.07
C LEU A 223 17.14 16.16 0.16
N VAL A 224 16.99 17.03 1.17
CA VAL A 224 17.96 18.07 1.49
C VAL A 224 18.73 17.61 2.72
N ILE A 225 20.05 17.54 2.58
CA ILE A 225 20.97 17.19 3.66
C ILE A 225 21.35 18.46 4.41
N ASP A 226 21.67 19.52 3.66
CA ASP A 226 22.03 20.83 4.18
C ASP A 226 21.43 21.91 3.28
N ASP A 227 20.64 22.80 3.87
CA ASP A 227 19.94 23.85 3.12
C ASP A 227 20.86 25.03 2.78
N GLU A 228 21.77 25.36 3.69
CA GLU A 228 22.69 26.50 3.57
C GLU A 228 23.76 26.21 2.52
N GLU A 229 24.32 25.00 2.55
CA GLU A 229 25.27 24.51 1.55
C GLU A 229 24.61 24.03 0.25
N ARG A 230 23.27 24.02 0.18
CA ARG A 230 22.47 23.50 -0.95
C ARG A 230 22.79 22.05 -1.28
N LYS A 231 23.10 21.26 -0.25
CA LYS A 231 23.49 19.86 -0.36
C LYS A 231 22.25 18.97 -0.35
N VAL A 232 22.14 18.13 -1.37
CA VAL A 232 21.00 17.23 -1.57
C VAL A 232 21.44 15.78 -1.65
N GLN A 233 20.51 14.86 -1.40
CA GLN A 233 20.78 13.43 -1.39
C GLN A 233 21.15 12.88 -2.77
N TRP A 234 20.57 13.42 -3.84
CA TRP A 234 20.81 12.99 -5.21
C TRP A 234 20.91 14.17 -6.19
N PRO A 235 22.07 14.86 -6.26
CA PRO A 235 22.24 16.09 -7.04
C PRO A 235 21.90 15.96 -8.52
N GLU A 236 22.20 14.83 -9.14
CA GLU A 236 21.95 14.56 -10.56
C GLU A 236 20.45 14.56 -10.88
N ALA A 237 19.63 13.98 -10.00
CA ALA A 237 18.18 13.97 -10.15
C ALA A 237 17.53 15.25 -9.58
N TRP A 238 18.16 15.87 -8.59
CA TRP A 238 17.61 16.98 -7.82
C TRP A 238 18.55 18.19 -7.79
N PRO A 239 18.80 18.84 -8.94
CA PRO A 239 19.51 20.11 -8.94
C PRO A 239 18.76 21.13 -8.08
N TRP A 240 19.49 22.04 -7.43
CA TRP A 240 18.91 22.95 -6.43
C TRP A 240 17.69 23.73 -6.91
N ARG A 241 17.67 24.14 -8.18
CA ARG A 241 16.51 24.80 -8.80
C ARG A 241 15.22 23.98 -8.65
N ARG A 242 15.27 22.67 -8.90
CA ARG A 242 14.13 21.75 -8.76
C ARG A 242 13.68 21.64 -7.31
N VAL A 243 14.63 21.66 -6.36
CA VAL A 243 14.32 21.68 -4.92
C VAL A 243 13.53 22.92 -4.55
N LEU A 244 13.97 24.11 -5.01
CA LEU A 244 13.28 25.38 -4.75
C LEU A 244 11.86 25.40 -5.32
N GLU A 245 11.67 24.85 -6.53
CA GLU A 245 10.33 24.71 -7.13
C GLU A 245 9.43 23.82 -6.26
N LYS A 246 9.96 22.72 -5.71
CA LYS A 246 9.19 21.82 -4.86
C LYS A 246 8.88 22.41 -3.47
N LYS A 247 9.79 23.23 -2.91
CA LYS A 247 9.58 23.93 -1.63
C LYS A 247 8.36 24.85 -1.63
N ARG A 248 7.86 25.26 -2.80
CA ARG A 248 6.61 26.04 -2.95
C ARG A 248 5.37 25.33 -2.39
N ALA A 249 5.42 24.01 -2.20
CA ALA A 249 4.40 23.21 -1.53
C ALA A 249 4.92 22.70 -0.18
N PRO A 250 4.94 23.53 0.88
CA PRO A 250 5.72 23.29 2.10
C PRO A 250 5.31 22.01 2.85
N LEU A 251 4.00 21.73 2.99
CA LEU A 251 3.51 20.52 3.65
C LEU A 251 3.91 19.24 2.89
N VAL A 252 3.72 19.24 1.57
CA VAL A 252 4.09 18.10 0.71
C VAL A 252 5.60 17.91 0.72
N PHE A 253 6.36 19.01 0.66
CA PHE A 253 7.82 19.01 0.74
C PHE A 253 8.30 18.40 2.07
N ALA A 254 7.76 18.86 3.20
CA ALA A 254 8.13 18.36 4.51
C ALA A 254 7.86 16.85 4.65
N ARG A 255 6.67 16.36 4.25
CA ARG A 255 6.31 14.94 4.38
C ARG A 255 7.04 14.04 3.39
N GLN A 256 6.90 14.33 2.10
CA GLN A 256 7.32 13.38 1.05
C GLN A 256 8.79 13.55 0.66
N TYR A 257 9.37 14.73 0.88
CA TYR A 257 10.75 15.01 0.49
C TYR A 257 11.69 15.11 1.69
N GLN A 258 11.26 15.69 2.81
CA GLN A 258 12.08 15.76 4.03
C GLN A 258 11.77 14.66 5.05
N LEU A 259 10.78 13.80 4.77
CA LEU A 259 10.41 12.67 5.64
C LEU A 259 10.06 13.11 7.07
N LYS A 260 9.48 14.30 7.21
CA LYS A 260 9.05 14.86 8.48
C LYS A 260 7.60 14.45 8.75
N ASP A 261 7.37 13.96 9.96
CA ASP A 261 6.04 13.69 10.49
C ASP A 261 5.37 15.02 10.84
N VAL A 262 4.89 15.72 9.83
CA VAL A 262 4.06 16.90 10.06
C VAL A 262 2.67 16.39 10.40
N MET A 263 2.25 16.53 11.66
CA MET A 263 0.85 16.30 12.03
C MET A 263 -0.03 17.19 11.16
N ASN A 264 -0.99 16.57 10.49
CA ASN A 264 -2.23 17.27 10.18
C ASN A 264 -3.03 17.23 11.49
N GLU A 265 -2.75 18.12 12.44
CA GLU A 265 -3.76 18.39 13.48
C GLU A 265 -5.08 18.85 12.83
N ASP A 266 -5.04 19.25 11.55
CA ASP A 266 -6.17 19.73 10.75
C ASP A 266 -6.68 18.77 9.66
N ARG A 267 -6.44 17.44 9.77
CA ARG A 267 -7.16 16.44 8.93
C ARG A 267 -7.72 15.25 9.72
N MET A 268 -8.30 15.47 10.91
CA MET A 268 -9.71 15.06 10.96
C MET A 268 -10.35 15.83 9.81
N LEU A 269 -11.19 15.25 8.93
CA LEU A 269 -12.12 16.07 8.13
C LEU A 269 -12.54 17.18 9.10
N PRO A 270 -12.10 18.45 8.91
CA PRO A 270 -12.24 19.46 9.95
C PRO A 270 -13.70 19.33 10.30
N MET A 271 -14.02 18.91 11.54
CA MET A 271 -15.39 18.48 11.89
C MET A 271 -16.23 19.61 11.32
N PRO A 272 -16.91 19.41 10.17
CA PRO A 272 -17.10 20.58 9.35
C PRO A 272 -17.93 21.55 10.15
N GLU A 273 -17.81 22.87 9.96
CA GLU A 273 -18.69 23.79 10.70
C GLU A 273 -20.19 23.44 10.51
N TYR A 274 -20.51 22.58 9.53
CA TYR A 274 -21.78 21.93 9.24
C TYR A 274 -22.13 20.66 10.09
N TRP A 275 -21.27 20.19 11.00
CA TRP A 275 -21.63 19.33 12.14
C TRP A 275 -22.11 20.17 13.33
N THR A 276 -22.79 21.28 13.05
CA THR A 276 -23.76 21.79 14.01
C THR A 276 -25.01 20.93 13.85
N TYR A 277 -25.55 20.41 14.96
CA TYR A 277 -26.96 20.05 15.02
C TYR A 277 -27.77 21.33 14.76
N LYS A 278 -27.91 21.73 13.49
CA LYS A 278 -28.86 22.77 13.12
C LYS A 278 -30.22 22.13 13.17
N THR A 279 -31.15 22.79 13.86
CA THR A 279 -32.53 22.35 13.97
C THR A 279 -33.09 22.13 12.57
N MET A 280 -33.25 20.87 12.21
CA MET A 280 -33.95 20.48 10.99
C MET A 280 -35.43 20.57 11.27
N GLU A 281 -36.16 21.18 10.35
CA GLU A 281 -37.61 21.25 10.44
C GLU A 281 -38.23 20.47 9.29
N PHE A 282 -39.19 19.59 9.62
CA PHE A 282 -40.03 18.93 8.64
C PHE A 282 -41.30 19.76 8.45
N ARG A 283 -41.42 20.43 7.30
CA ARG A 283 -42.60 21.24 6.96
C ARG A 283 -43.08 20.86 5.57
N ASN A 284 -44.40 20.73 5.40
CA ASN A 284 -45.04 20.44 4.12
C ASN A 284 -44.46 19.23 3.38
N GLY A 285 -44.14 18.15 4.12
CA GLY A 285 -43.61 16.92 3.53
C GLY A 285 -42.14 17.00 3.08
N ARG A 286 -41.40 18.06 3.45
CA ARG A 286 -39.98 18.23 3.10
C ARG A 286 -39.16 18.62 4.32
N PHE A 287 -37.94 18.11 4.37
CA PHE A 287 -36.94 18.57 5.34
C PHE A 287 -36.37 19.91 4.90
N THR A 288 -36.12 20.77 5.87
CA THR A 288 -35.48 22.07 5.66
C THR A 288 -34.33 22.30 6.64
N ILE A 289 -33.30 23.01 6.16
CA ILE A 289 -32.20 23.53 6.99
C ILE A 289 -32.16 25.05 6.75
N LEU A 290 -32.26 25.84 7.81
CA LEU A 290 -32.33 27.32 7.74
C LEU A 290 -33.44 27.81 6.80
N GLY A 291 -34.60 27.14 6.80
CA GLY A 291 -35.74 27.47 5.94
C GLY A 291 -35.60 27.08 4.47
N LYS A 292 -34.48 26.47 4.06
CA LYS A 292 -34.27 26.00 2.68
C LYS A 292 -34.57 24.51 2.56
N PRO A 293 -35.28 24.05 1.52
CA PRO A 293 -35.54 22.63 1.30
C PRO A 293 -34.23 21.90 1.02
N VAL A 294 -34.08 20.71 1.61
CA VAL A 294 -32.92 19.84 1.40
C VAL A 294 -33.35 18.50 0.81
N ARG A 295 -32.44 17.89 0.05
CA ARG A 295 -32.59 16.53 -0.47
C ARG A 295 -31.83 15.56 0.40
N MET A 296 -32.50 14.54 0.91
CA MET A 296 -31.85 13.48 1.67
C MET A 296 -31.23 12.44 0.74
N VAL A 297 -30.01 12.00 1.04
CA VAL A 297 -29.32 10.89 0.37
C VAL A 297 -28.71 9.98 1.42
N THR A 298 -28.74 8.67 1.19
CA THR A 298 -28.16 7.69 2.11
C THR A 298 -27.11 6.86 1.39
N GLY A 299 -25.96 6.65 2.02
CA GLY A 299 -24.94 5.69 1.61
C GLY A 299 -24.90 4.51 2.58
N VAL A 300 -24.71 3.30 2.05
CA VAL A 300 -24.57 2.06 2.81
C VAL A 300 -23.30 1.35 2.37
N ASP A 301 -22.38 1.14 3.32
CA ASP A 301 -21.21 0.25 3.17
C ASP A 301 -21.48 -1.01 3.99
N PRO A 302 -21.87 -2.13 3.34
CA PRO A 302 -22.25 -3.34 4.04
C PRO A 302 -21.03 -4.23 4.34
N ALA A 303 -20.86 -4.60 5.61
CA ALA A 303 -19.90 -5.62 6.01
C ALA A 303 -20.46 -7.03 5.76
N VAL A 304 -20.39 -7.53 4.52
CA VAL A 304 -20.94 -8.86 4.18
C VAL A 304 -19.86 -9.93 4.16
N SER A 305 -19.67 -10.62 5.29
CA SER A 305 -19.17 -12.00 5.26
C SER A 305 -19.64 -12.78 6.48
N GLU A 306 -20.40 -13.86 6.25
CA GLU A 306 -20.86 -14.78 7.32
C GLU A 306 -19.69 -15.46 8.05
N ARG A 307 -18.51 -15.57 7.40
CA ARG A 307 -17.31 -16.18 7.97
C ARG A 307 -16.33 -15.21 8.65
N LYS A 308 -16.53 -13.88 8.60
CA LYS A 308 -15.66 -12.91 9.30
C LYS A 308 -16.45 -11.86 10.09
N LEU A 309 -17.37 -12.31 10.94
CA LEU A 309 -17.71 -11.54 12.16
C LEU A 309 -16.55 -11.55 13.19
N SER A 310 -15.40 -12.14 12.84
CA SER A 310 -14.16 -12.08 13.61
C SER A 310 -13.41 -10.76 13.36
N ARG A 311 -13.51 -9.85 14.33
CA ARG A 311 -12.61 -8.72 14.63
C ARG A 311 -12.34 -7.71 13.48
N GLY A 312 -13.29 -6.82 13.20
CA GLY A 312 -12.95 -5.51 12.61
C GLY A 312 -14.05 -4.83 11.79
N SER A 313 -14.73 -5.56 10.90
CA SER A 313 -15.68 -4.95 9.96
C SER A 313 -17.01 -4.56 10.61
N GLN A 314 -17.54 -3.39 10.24
CA GLN A 314 -18.87 -2.89 10.63
C GLN A 314 -19.59 -2.40 9.37
N THR A 315 -20.90 -2.60 9.32
CA THR A 315 -21.75 -1.95 8.33
C THR A 315 -21.91 -0.49 8.72
N ALA A 316 -21.77 0.42 7.78
CA ALA A 316 -22.09 1.84 7.96
C ALA A 316 -23.32 2.22 7.13
N ILE A 317 -24.25 2.96 7.75
CA ILE A 317 -25.39 3.60 7.08
C ILE A 317 -25.32 5.09 7.42
N VAL A 318 -25.16 5.92 6.39
CA VAL A 318 -24.89 7.35 6.54
C VAL A 318 -25.91 8.13 5.72
N THR A 319 -26.68 9.00 6.36
CA THR A 319 -27.65 9.88 5.69
C THR A 319 -27.18 11.32 5.73
N ALA A 320 -27.18 11.97 4.57
CA ALA A 320 -26.82 13.37 4.41
C ALA A 320 -27.96 14.18 3.78
N ALA A 321 -28.11 15.42 4.22
CA ALA A 321 -28.95 16.44 3.62
C ALA A 321 -28.13 17.28 2.65
N ILE A 322 -28.61 17.42 1.41
CA ILE A 322 -27.97 18.19 0.35
C ILE A 322 -28.81 19.43 0.05
N THR A 323 -28.21 20.62 0.15
CA THR A 323 -28.88 21.88 -0.20
C THR A 323 -28.90 22.09 -1.73
N PRO A 324 -29.72 23.03 -2.24
CA PRO A 324 -29.66 23.44 -3.65
C PRO A 324 -28.29 23.99 -4.08
N SER A 325 -27.49 24.50 -3.14
CA SER A 325 -26.11 24.96 -3.36
C SER A 325 -25.06 23.84 -3.33
N HIS A 326 -25.49 22.58 -3.24
CA HIS A 326 -24.62 21.39 -3.15
C HIS A 326 -23.79 21.28 -1.86
N ASP A 327 -24.20 21.97 -0.80
CA ASP A 327 -23.63 21.75 0.53
C ASP A 327 -24.23 20.47 1.13
N ALA A 328 -23.38 19.64 1.73
CA ALA A 328 -23.77 18.38 2.34
C ALA A 328 -23.67 18.45 3.88
N PHE A 329 -24.75 18.06 4.55
CA PHE A 329 -24.84 18.02 6.01
C PHE A 329 -25.11 16.60 6.46
N LEU A 330 -24.30 16.07 7.38
CA LEU A 330 -24.56 14.76 7.96
C LEU A 330 -25.78 14.85 8.90
N VAL A 331 -26.77 14.00 8.67
CA VAL A 331 -28.02 13.96 9.46
C VAL A 331 -28.01 12.78 10.42
N GLU A 332 -27.52 11.64 9.96
CA GLU A 332 -27.45 10.43 10.77
C GLU A 332 -26.28 9.56 10.27
N ALA A 333 -25.49 9.04 11.20
CA ALA A 333 -24.52 8.00 10.91
C ALA A 333 -24.73 6.86 11.89
N LYS A 334 -25.03 5.67 11.37
CA LYS A 334 -25.14 4.45 12.15
C LYS A 334 -24.02 3.51 11.73
N GLY A 335 -23.33 2.93 12.71
CA GLY A 335 -22.33 1.90 12.50
C GLY A 335 -22.66 0.70 13.38
N GLY A 336 -22.62 -0.51 12.81
CA GLY A 336 -22.87 -1.70 13.61
C GLY A 336 -22.54 -3.01 12.94
N ARG A 337 -22.42 -4.05 13.76
CA ARG A 337 -22.27 -5.43 13.29
C ARG A 337 -23.65 -6.06 13.23
N TRP A 338 -24.20 -6.11 12.03
CA TRP A 338 -25.56 -6.56 11.81
C TRP A 338 -25.57 -7.72 10.83
N PRO A 339 -26.32 -8.79 11.10
CA PRO A 339 -26.62 -9.77 10.08
C PRO A 339 -27.38 -9.10 8.92
N PRO A 340 -27.34 -9.66 7.70
CA PRO A 340 -27.98 -9.07 6.52
C PRO A 340 -29.46 -8.66 6.73
N SER A 341 -30.23 -9.44 7.50
CA SER A 341 -31.62 -9.12 7.85
C SER A 341 -31.75 -7.82 8.64
N ARG A 342 -30.91 -7.62 9.67
CA ARG A 342 -30.91 -6.39 10.46
C ARG A 342 -30.37 -5.20 9.65
N VAL A 343 -29.39 -5.39 8.77
CA VAL A 343 -28.95 -4.32 7.85
C VAL A 343 -30.14 -3.81 7.04
N LEU A 344 -30.97 -4.72 6.52
CA LEU A 344 -32.18 -4.35 5.78
C LEU A 344 -33.20 -3.61 6.65
N GLU A 345 -33.42 -4.05 7.89
CA GLU A 345 -34.28 -3.34 8.85
C GLU A 345 -33.77 -1.92 9.14
N GLU A 346 -32.47 -1.74 9.32
CA GLU A 346 -31.87 -0.42 9.55
C GLU A 346 -31.97 0.48 8.31
N ILE A 347 -31.82 -0.07 7.11
CA ILE A 347 -32.06 0.65 5.85
C ILE A 347 -33.53 1.08 5.75
N LYS A 348 -34.48 0.17 6.04
CA LYS A 348 -35.91 0.48 6.06
C LYS A 348 -36.24 1.56 7.09
N ALA A 349 -35.72 1.45 8.31
CA ALA A 349 -35.91 2.44 9.36
C ALA A 349 -35.34 3.81 8.95
N THR A 350 -34.18 3.83 8.29
CA THR A 350 -33.56 5.04 7.75
C THR A 350 -34.44 5.66 6.65
N TYR A 351 -34.98 4.82 5.76
CA TYR A 351 -35.89 5.27 4.71
C TYR A 351 -37.19 5.85 5.27
N SER A 352 -37.82 5.18 6.23
CA SER A 352 -39.03 5.65 6.89
C SER A 352 -38.82 6.94 7.67
N ARG A 353 -37.63 7.13 8.24
CA ARG A 353 -37.29 8.32 9.04
C ARG A 353 -36.97 9.53 8.18
N TRP A 354 -36.19 9.36 7.12
CA TRP A 354 -35.59 10.47 6.38
C TRP A 354 -36.09 10.63 4.95
N HIS A 355 -36.83 9.64 4.42
CA HIS A 355 -37.31 9.63 3.03
C HIS A 355 -36.23 10.06 2.02
N PRO A 356 -35.05 9.39 2.01
CA PRO A 356 -33.97 9.73 1.10
C PRO A 356 -34.42 9.61 -0.35
N ALA A 357 -34.01 10.58 -1.17
CA ALA A 357 -34.26 10.58 -2.61
C ALA A 357 -33.50 9.44 -3.32
N ALA A 358 -32.38 9.00 -2.75
CA ALA A 358 -31.62 7.85 -3.21
C ALA A 358 -30.89 7.18 -2.04
N ILE A 359 -30.81 5.84 -2.10
CA ILE A 359 -29.96 5.03 -1.24
C ILE A 359 -28.92 4.36 -2.13
N PHE A 360 -27.65 4.68 -1.91
CA PHE A 360 -26.51 4.08 -2.59
C PHE A 360 -25.95 2.98 -1.71
N ILE A 361 -25.81 1.77 -2.25
CA ILE A 361 -25.26 0.62 -1.53
C ILE A 361 -23.98 0.20 -2.24
N GLU A 362 -22.87 0.13 -1.53
CA GLU A 362 -21.57 -0.29 -2.08
C GLU A 362 -21.62 -1.74 -2.58
N GLU A 363 -21.03 -1.98 -3.75
CA GLU A 363 -21.12 -3.26 -4.46
C GLU A 363 -20.13 -4.28 -3.87
N VAL A 364 -20.43 -4.78 -2.67
CA VAL A 364 -19.66 -5.86 -2.02
C VAL A 364 -20.58 -7.06 -1.83
N ASN A 365 -20.50 -8.03 -2.76
CA ASN A 365 -21.24 -9.30 -2.73
C ASN A 365 -22.78 -9.15 -2.60
N PHE A 366 -23.39 -8.49 -3.60
CA PHE A 366 -24.81 -8.15 -3.76
C PHE A 366 -25.83 -9.33 -3.63
N SER A 367 -25.37 -10.58 -3.59
CA SER A 367 -26.21 -11.79 -3.67
C SER A 367 -26.90 -12.18 -2.36
N ALA A 368 -26.35 -11.81 -1.19
CA ALA A 368 -26.93 -12.17 0.11
C ALA A 368 -28.11 -11.26 0.52
N ILE A 369 -28.08 -9.98 0.13
CA ILE A 369 -29.09 -8.98 0.51
C ILE A 369 -30.42 -9.22 -0.23
N TYR A 370 -30.39 -9.62 -1.51
CA TYR A 370 -31.61 -9.91 -2.29
C TYR A 370 -32.36 -11.16 -1.80
N ARG A 371 -31.67 -12.17 -1.24
CA ARG A 371 -32.35 -13.37 -0.69
C ARG A 371 -33.26 -13.03 0.50
N ALA A 372 -32.99 -11.94 1.22
CA ALA A 372 -33.85 -11.44 2.30
C ALA A 372 -35.01 -10.55 1.81
N ILE A 373 -34.99 -10.11 0.55
CA ILE A 373 -36.03 -9.26 -0.07
C ILE A 373 -37.08 -10.14 -0.80
N LEU A 374 -36.75 -11.40 -1.10
CA LEU A 374 -37.61 -12.35 -1.84
C LEU A 374 -38.13 -13.52 -0.99
N VAL A 375 -38.40 -13.30 0.31
CA VAL A 375 -39.21 -14.24 1.13
C VAL A 375 -40.46 -13.53 1.62
#